data_AF-H0TF65-F1
#
_entry.id   AF-H0TF65-F1
#
_cell.length_a   1.000
_cell.length_b   1.000
_cell.length_c   1.000
_cell.angle_alpha   90.00
_cell.angle_beta   90.00
_cell.angle_gamma   90.00
#
_symmetry.space_group_name_H-M   'P 1'
#
loop_
_entity.id
_entity.type
_entity.pdbx_description
1 polymer ?
#
loop_
_entity_poly.entity_id
_entity_poly.type
_entity_poly.pdbx_seq_one_letter_code
_entity_poly.pdbx_strand_id
1 'polypeptide(L)'
;MANNTFNPTALANGTSNLLVRADALNQSTDLVQAGVVFNDAVRISQGLFSLAGSGNSNPFLSSYTTDIHAVQNDIAAMLANPGQVTLGGQTFTLNTTDTAVLTNVQAQLGSLITAAAGITNAATLATAEQTIHAVQSEILGEINNDAHLSSALNKVTFLATTGAHDVAFQNVPAGADDAATLAAATAGTSLKAVGAVFNAAEAAAAGGINAGNLQEITNDFTAISTGLTNILNNKTMLAQIEAGETANAAALTTVHLQTVLGQINLQLNKYDAAASTGNQAALRGTADNLLDIIDIVQNDANLNMAAGGNGTAGHAGGFAEDPGGLTGTVTKFQDNQVQTNFWASFLAEANTINATLQKIATGGAQASQTLITQIQNYQHFGAAFDAAQGAVFQGRFDNELLSGTLEADTAAAVKGLQGILNGDTGAALAADKAMVAAAGQGFAADAMDVSGNNIAVGGATYVGTATTVSAATSVHGLAHGTIPVTANPNIANGTGGTAAAATTTAAAGATTAAAGATAAAGGTTTAAGGSTAAAGGNAASTGTTTTAANNGTAASHHHSHHSGHSHTAATSSSTAASHSTAAAHHHAMVHMWG
;
A
#
# COMPACT_ATOMS: atom_id res chain seq x y z
N MET A 1 23.27 -0.35 -30.63
CA MET A 1 21.85 -0.56 -30.31
C MET A 1 21.75 -1.90 -29.62
N ALA A 2 21.51 -1.91 -28.31
CA ALA A 2 21.19 -3.17 -27.63
C ALA A 2 19.84 -3.65 -28.19
N ASN A 3 19.81 -4.92 -28.56
CA ASN A 3 18.76 -5.54 -29.35
C ASN A 3 17.58 -5.90 -28.43
N ASN A 4 16.90 -4.92 -27.81
CA ASN A 4 15.71 -5.21 -27.01
C ASN A 4 14.62 -5.63 -28.00
N THR A 5 14.55 -6.94 -28.24
CA THR A 5 13.76 -7.47 -29.35
C THR A 5 12.32 -7.50 -28.89
N PHE A 6 11.52 -6.54 -29.37
CA PHE A 6 10.12 -6.44 -29.00
C PHE A 6 9.42 -7.79 -29.24
N ASN A 7 8.87 -8.37 -28.18
CA ASN A 7 8.14 -9.63 -28.22
C ASN A 7 6.72 -9.37 -27.66
N PRO A 8 5.69 -9.26 -28.51
CA PRO A 8 4.33 -8.98 -28.07
C PRO A 8 3.78 -10.02 -27.10
N THR A 9 4.16 -11.30 -27.27
CA THR A 9 3.72 -12.38 -26.36
C THR A 9 4.38 -12.27 -24.99
N ALA A 10 5.68 -11.97 -24.96
CA ALA A 10 6.40 -11.76 -23.70
C ALA A 10 5.89 -10.48 -23.00
N LEU A 11 5.48 -9.47 -23.75
CA LEU A 11 4.95 -8.24 -23.19
C LEU A 11 3.56 -8.46 -22.59
N ALA A 12 2.67 -9.16 -23.31
CA ALA A 12 1.32 -9.45 -22.85
C ALA A 12 1.24 -10.36 -21.61
N ASN A 13 2.27 -11.16 -21.33
CA ASN A 13 2.32 -12.04 -20.16
C ASN A 13 3.32 -11.59 -19.08
N GLY A 14 3.85 -10.37 -19.19
CA GLY A 14 4.72 -9.78 -18.15
C GLY A 14 6.17 -10.29 -18.14
N THR A 15 6.59 -11.08 -19.12
CA THR A 15 7.95 -11.66 -19.18
C THR A 15 8.92 -10.92 -20.09
N SER A 16 8.49 -9.79 -20.66
CA SER A 16 9.30 -8.98 -21.56
C SER A 16 10.39 -8.22 -20.80
N ASN A 17 11.59 -8.18 -21.37
CA ASN A 17 12.68 -7.32 -20.89
C ASN A 17 12.34 -5.82 -20.99
N LEU A 18 11.31 -5.43 -21.74
CA LEU A 18 10.81 -4.05 -21.73
C LEU A 18 10.20 -3.64 -20.39
N LEU A 19 9.86 -4.61 -19.55
CA LEU A 19 9.36 -4.39 -18.19
C LEU A 19 10.48 -4.45 -17.14
N VAL A 20 11.72 -4.71 -17.56
CA VAL A 20 12.89 -4.76 -16.67
C VAL A 20 13.66 -3.45 -16.79
N ARG A 21 13.81 -2.73 -15.68
CA ARG A 21 14.42 -1.39 -15.65
C ARG A 21 15.78 -1.32 -16.36
N ALA A 22 16.66 -2.29 -16.12
CA ALA A 22 18.00 -2.30 -16.70
C ALA A 22 17.99 -2.35 -18.25
N ASP A 23 16.95 -2.92 -18.84
CA ASP A 23 16.81 -3.08 -20.28
C ASP A 23 15.96 -1.98 -20.92
N ALA A 24 14.89 -1.55 -20.23
CA ALA A 24 13.95 -0.52 -20.68
C ALA A 24 14.58 0.88 -20.82
N LEU A 25 15.69 1.16 -20.12
CA LEU A 25 16.39 2.44 -20.17
C LEU A 25 17.36 2.58 -21.35
N ASN A 26 17.55 1.52 -22.16
CA ASN A 26 18.38 1.60 -23.36
C ASN A 26 17.68 2.43 -24.44
N GLN A 27 18.40 3.37 -25.05
CA GLN A 27 17.84 4.22 -26.11
C GLN A 27 17.12 3.41 -27.20
N SER A 28 15.92 3.86 -27.55
CA SER A 28 14.99 3.21 -28.49
C SER A 28 14.29 4.24 -29.39
N THR A 29 13.74 3.76 -30.50
CA THR A 29 12.78 4.50 -31.34
C THR A 29 11.38 3.89 -31.26
N ASP A 30 11.13 3.02 -30.27
CA ASP A 30 9.82 2.43 -30.01
C ASP A 30 9.02 3.23 -28.99
N LEU A 31 7.86 3.76 -29.39
CA LEU A 31 7.02 4.58 -28.52
C LEU A 31 6.43 3.81 -27.34
N VAL A 32 6.25 2.49 -27.45
CA VAL A 32 5.78 1.66 -26.34
C VAL A 32 6.83 1.61 -25.24
N GLN A 33 8.11 1.47 -25.58
CA GLN A 33 9.17 1.47 -24.58
C GLN A 33 9.24 2.80 -23.84
N ALA A 34 9.20 3.93 -24.57
CA ALA A 34 9.18 5.26 -23.96
C ALA A 34 7.97 5.42 -23.01
N GLY A 35 6.79 4.94 -23.40
CA GLY A 35 5.60 5.02 -22.56
C GLY A 35 5.62 4.09 -21.36
N VAL A 36 6.22 2.89 -21.45
CA VAL A 36 6.41 2.00 -20.30
C VAL A 36 7.35 2.63 -19.27
N VAL A 37 8.46 3.23 -19.71
CA VAL A 37 9.38 3.96 -18.82
C VAL A 37 8.70 5.20 -18.23
N PHE A 38 7.83 5.86 -18.98
CA PHE A 38 7.03 6.97 -18.46
C PHE A 38 6.01 6.52 -17.41
N ASN A 39 5.34 5.37 -17.59
CA ASN A 39 4.45 4.80 -16.57
C ASN A 39 5.21 4.55 -15.25
N ASP A 40 6.43 4.01 -15.31
CA ASP A 40 7.29 3.84 -14.12
C ASP A 40 7.62 5.18 -13.46
N ALA A 41 7.90 6.22 -14.25
CA ALA A 41 8.11 7.57 -13.72
C ALA A 41 6.86 8.15 -13.04
N VAL A 42 5.65 7.87 -13.56
CA VAL A 42 4.38 8.25 -12.94
C VAL A 42 4.20 7.49 -11.62
N ARG A 43 4.36 6.17 -11.60
CA ARG A 43 4.27 5.32 -10.39
C ARG A 43 5.15 5.86 -9.26
N ILE A 44 6.44 6.05 -9.52
CA ILE A 44 7.36 6.52 -8.47
C ILE A 44 7.16 7.98 -8.07
N SER A 45 6.44 8.77 -8.88
CA SER A 45 6.18 10.17 -8.55
C SER A 45 5.22 10.37 -7.38
N GLN A 46 4.44 9.34 -7.03
CA GLN A 46 3.46 9.33 -5.93
C GLN A 46 4.08 9.45 -4.53
N GLY A 47 5.41 9.36 -4.42
CA GLY A 47 6.15 9.67 -3.20
C GLY A 47 7.62 9.89 -3.48
N LEU A 48 7.95 10.95 -4.24
CA LEU A 48 9.34 11.29 -4.54
C LEU A 48 10.10 11.66 -3.27
N PHE A 49 10.85 10.70 -2.74
CA PHE A 49 11.79 10.96 -1.65
C PHE A 49 13.22 11.03 -2.18
N SER A 50 13.99 11.91 -1.55
CA SER A 50 15.41 12.16 -1.85
C SER A 50 16.36 11.57 -0.81
N LEU A 51 15.83 11.00 0.28
CA LEU A 51 16.64 10.46 1.36
C LEU A 51 17.30 9.14 0.93
N ALA A 52 18.61 9.17 0.71
CA ALA A 52 19.41 7.95 0.62
C ALA A 52 19.57 7.34 2.02
N GLY A 53 19.35 6.03 2.17
CA GLY A 53 19.27 5.40 3.49
C GLY A 53 19.68 3.93 3.55
N SER A 54 19.65 3.37 4.77
CA SER A 54 19.99 1.98 5.06
C SER A 54 19.23 0.99 4.20
N GLY A 55 19.80 -0.20 4.02
CA GLY A 55 19.09 -1.32 3.43
C GLY A 55 18.87 -1.25 1.92
N ASN A 56 19.83 -0.69 1.17
CA ASN A 56 19.81 -0.64 -0.29
C ASN A 56 18.51 -0.03 -0.88
N SER A 57 17.86 0.86 -0.11
CA SER A 57 16.71 1.63 -0.55
C SER A 57 17.20 2.85 -1.33
N ASN A 58 17.20 2.72 -2.65
CA ASN A 58 17.57 3.83 -3.53
C ASN A 58 16.50 4.94 -3.47
N PRO A 59 16.88 6.23 -3.46
CA PRO A 59 15.94 7.32 -3.56
C PRO A 59 15.14 7.26 -4.86
N PHE A 60 13.81 7.37 -4.78
CA PHE A 60 12.96 7.42 -5.97
C PHE A 60 13.27 8.61 -6.87
N LEU A 61 13.76 9.72 -6.31
CA LEU A 61 14.19 10.88 -7.10
C LEU A 61 15.26 10.54 -8.16
N SER A 62 16.21 9.65 -7.83
CA SER A 62 17.25 9.25 -8.80
C SER A 62 16.69 8.34 -9.88
N SER A 63 15.76 7.44 -9.53
CA SER A 63 15.09 6.58 -10.51
C SER A 63 14.24 7.45 -11.45
N TYR A 64 13.42 8.33 -10.90
CA TYR A 64 12.57 9.26 -11.62
C TYR A 64 13.33 10.11 -12.64
N THR A 65 14.39 10.77 -12.22
CA THR A 65 15.19 11.59 -13.14
C THR A 65 15.84 10.76 -14.24
N THR A 66 16.25 9.52 -13.95
CA THR A 66 16.78 8.59 -14.96
C THR A 66 15.71 8.20 -15.98
N ASP A 67 14.49 7.92 -15.52
CA ASP A 67 13.37 7.53 -16.38
C ASP A 67 12.96 8.67 -17.30
N ILE A 68 12.78 9.88 -16.74
CA ILE A 68 12.44 11.07 -17.54
C ILE A 68 13.55 11.37 -18.57
N HIS A 69 14.83 11.21 -18.23
CA HIS A 69 15.91 11.35 -19.21
C HIS A 69 15.88 10.28 -20.30
N ALA A 70 15.57 9.02 -19.96
CA ALA A 70 15.44 7.95 -20.95
C ALA A 70 14.29 8.24 -21.93
N VAL A 71 13.11 8.60 -21.43
CA VAL A 71 11.95 8.99 -22.26
C VAL A 71 12.30 10.19 -23.14
N GLN A 72 12.98 11.21 -22.57
CA GLN A 72 13.42 12.40 -23.31
C GLN A 72 14.40 12.05 -24.45
N ASN A 73 15.30 11.08 -24.24
CA ASN A 73 16.24 10.64 -25.26
C ASN A 73 15.57 9.83 -26.36
N ASP A 74 14.57 9.02 -26.02
CA ASP A 74 13.80 8.21 -26.97
C ASP A 74 12.91 9.09 -27.86
N ILE A 75 12.16 10.02 -27.28
CA ILE A 75 11.32 10.95 -28.04
C ILE A 75 12.18 11.86 -28.94
N ALA A 76 13.33 12.34 -28.45
CA ALA A 76 14.29 13.06 -29.29
C ALA A 76 14.76 12.24 -30.49
N ALA A 77 15.06 10.95 -30.28
CA ALA A 77 15.49 10.05 -31.35
C ALA A 77 14.38 9.81 -32.39
N MET A 78 13.13 9.67 -31.95
CA MET A 78 11.95 9.54 -32.82
C MET A 78 11.72 10.80 -33.66
N LEU A 79 11.80 11.99 -33.05
CA LEU A 79 11.66 13.27 -33.74
C LEU A 79 12.79 13.54 -34.74
N ALA A 80 14.01 13.10 -34.44
CA ALA A 80 15.15 13.21 -35.34
C ALA A 80 15.07 12.22 -36.52
N ASN A 81 14.42 11.07 -36.33
CA ASN A 81 14.33 9.99 -37.31
C ASN A 81 12.89 9.48 -37.47
N PRO A 82 11.93 10.32 -37.93
CA PRO A 82 10.51 9.96 -37.94
C PRO A 82 10.19 8.74 -38.81
N GLY A 83 11.03 8.41 -39.80
CA GLY A 83 10.90 7.20 -40.62
C GLY A 83 11.38 5.90 -39.96
N GLN A 84 11.93 5.96 -38.75
CA GLN A 84 12.42 4.80 -37.98
C GLN A 84 11.59 4.54 -36.71
N VAL A 85 10.52 5.30 -36.51
CA VAL A 85 9.64 5.14 -35.35
C VAL A 85 8.93 3.80 -35.43
N THR A 86 8.91 3.10 -34.31
CA THR A 86 8.11 1.89 -34.14
C THR A 86 7.12 2.05 -33.00
N LEU A 87 6.08 1.24 -33.02
CA LEU A 87 5.13 1.08 -31.94
C LEU A 87 4.93 -0.42 -31.76
N GLY A 88 5.46 -0.95 -30.67
CA GLY A 88 5.40 -2.38 -30.41
C GLY A 88 6.20 -3.21 -31.42
N GLY A 89 7.38 -2.74 -31.80
CA GLY A 89 8.27 -3.34 -32.78
C GLY A 89 7.80 -3.21 -34.24
N GLN A 90 6.63 -2.60 -34.48
CA GLN A 90 6.08 -2.40 -35.83
C GLN A 90 6.34 -0.98 -36.30
N THR A 91 6.66 -0.81 -37.59
CA THR A 91 6.82 0.53 -38.17
C THR A 91 5.58 1.37 -37.96
N PHE A 92 5.78 2.58 -37.43
CA PHE A 92 4.71 3.54 -37.16
C PHE A 92 5.05 4.87 -37.84
N THR A 93 4.16 5.34 -38.71
CA THR A 93 4.39 6.59 -39.44
C THR A 93 3.76 7.75 -38.68
N LEU A 94 4.60 8.63 -38.12
CA LEU A 94 4.14 9.85 -37.47
C LEU A 94 3.45 10.78 -38.49
N ASN A 95 2.24 11.24 -38.16
CA ASN A 95 1.59 12.34 -38.85
C ASN A 95 2.01 13.70 -38.24
N THR A 96 1.51 14.80 -38.80
CA THR A 96 1.85 16.16 -38.34
C THR A 96 1.39 16.45 -36.92
N THR A 97 0.22 15.94 -36.51
CA THR A 97 -0.31 16.06 -35.15
C THR A 97 0.57 15.27 -34.17
N ASP A 98 0.88 14.01 -34.47
CA ASP A 98 1.76 13.17 -33.63
C ASP A 98 3.11 13.86 -33.40
N THR A 99 3.68 14.44 -34.47
CA THR A 99 4.96 15.14 -34.41
C THR A 99 4.88 16.38 -33.52
N ALA A 100 3.77 17.13 -33.59
CA ALA A 100 3.54 18.29 -32.74
C ALA A 100 3.40 17.88 -31.26
N VAL A 101 2.61 16.84 -30.97
CA VAL A 101 2.45 16.28 -29.63
C VAL A 101 3.79 15.83 -29.06
N LEU A 102 4.56 15.01 -29.79
CA LEU A 102 5.86 14.55 -29.33
C LEU A 102 6.87 15.70 -29.13
N THR A 103 6.76 16.78 -29.91
CA THR A 103 7.59 17.98 -29.72
C THR A 103 7.24 18.73 -28.43
N ASN A 104 5.94 18.83 -28.08
CA ASN A 104 5.50 19.41 -26.83
C ASN A 104 5.93 18.56 -25.63
N VAL A 105 5.70 17.24 -25.71
CA VAL A 105 6.13 16.27 -24.69
C VAL A 105 7.63 16.37 -24.45
N GLN A 106 8.46 16.51 -25.50
CA GLN A 106 9.90 16.71 -25.35
C GLN A 106 10.26 17.93 -24.49
N ALA A 107 9.53 19.04 -24.63
CA ALA A 107 9.73 20.25 -23.83
C ALA A 107 9.23 20.05 -22.38
N GLN A 108 8.07 19.43 -22.20
CA GLN A 108 7.48 19.10 -20.90
C GLN A 108 8.39 18.18 -20.07
N LEU A 109 9.02 17.17 -20.69
CA LEU A 109 10.01 16.33 -20.02
C LEU A 109 11.21 17.14 -19.48
N GLY A 110 11.61 18.22 -20.18
CA GLY A 110 12.61 19.17 -19.68
C GLY A 110 12.13 19.94 -18.44
N SER A 111 10.85 20.32 -18.40
CA SER A 111 10.22 20.93 -17.22
C SER A 111 10.18 19.96 -16.03
N LEU A 112 9.87 18.68 -16.26
CA LEU A 112 9.89 17.65 -15.22
C LEU A 112 11.27 17.47 -14.59
N ILE A 113 12.34 17.42 -15.41
CA ILE A 113 13.73 17.34 -14.91
C ILE A 113 14.08 18.57 -14.05
N THR A 114 13.65 19.75 -14.50
CA THR A 114 13.90 21.01 -13.77
C THR A 114 13.16 21.03 -12.43
N ALA A 115 11.89 20.61 -12.42
CA ALA A 115 11.09 20.54 -11.20
C ALA A 115 11.66 19.53 -10.20
N ALA A 116 12.11 18.36 -10.67
CA ALA A 116 12.69 17.30 -9.83
C ALA A 116 13.85 17.78 -8.96
N ALA A 117 14.66 18.74 -9.43
CA ALA A 117 15.74 19.33 -8.63
C ALA A 117 15.23 19.99 -7.33
N GLY A 118 13.99 20.49 -7.33
CA GLY A 118 13.34 21.14 -6.18
C GLY A 118 12.91 20.20 -5.06
N ILE A 119 12.86 18.88 -5.30
CA ILE A 119 12.46 17.85 -4.31
C ILE A 119 13.47 17.74 -3.15
N THR A 120 14.72 18.13 -3.37
CA THR A 120 15.77 18.04 -2.34
C THR A 120 15.69 19.12 -1.26
N ASN A 121 14.81 20.11 -1.43
CA ASN A 121 14.67 21.23 -0.52
C ASN A 121 13.22 21.37 -0.05
N ALA A 122 12.99 21.21 1.26
CA ALA A 122 11.67 21.29 1.87
C ALA A 122 10.91 22.59 1.55
N ALA A 123 11.61 23.71 1.31
CA ALA A 123 10.98 24.98 0.94
C ALA A 123 10.43 25.00 -0.50
N THR A 124 10.92 24.14 -1.38
CA THR A 124 10.53 24.05 -2.79
C THR A 124 9.82 22.74 -3.15
N LEU A 125 9.83 21.75 -2.24
CA LEU A 125 9.27 20.41 -2.41
C LEU A 125 7.83 20.46 -2.94
N ALA A 126 6.92 21.12 -2.21
CA ALA A 126 5.51 21.18 -2.58
C ALA A 126 5.29 21.77 -3.98
N THR A 127 6.00 22.84 -4.34
CA THR A 127 5.90 23.43 -5.68
C THR A 127 6.46 22.51 -6.76
N ALA A 128 7.53 21.78 -6.46
CA ALA A 128 8.12 20.80 -7.36
C ALA A 128 7.17 19.62 -7.62
N GLU A 129 6.60 19.03 -6.57
CA GLU A 129 5.64 17.92 -6.68
C GLU A 129 4.38 18.33 -7.47
N GLN A 130 3.80 19.49 -7.18
CA GLN A 130 2.66 20.02 -7.94
C GLN A 130 3.01 20.25 -9.42
N THR A 131 4.20 20.77 -9.70
CA THR A 131 4.67 20.99 -11.08
C THR A 131 4.85 19.66 -11.80
N ILE A 132 5.43 18.66 -11.12
CA ILE A 132 5.62 17.32 -11.68
C ILE A 132 4.27 16.69 -12.04
N HIS A 133 3.34 16.65 -11.10
CA HIS A 133 2.02 16.06 -11.32
C HIS A 133 1.22 16.78 -12.42
N ALA A 134 1.25 18.12 -12.43
CA ALA A 134 0.56 18.91 -13.47
C ALA A 134 1.13 18.63 -14.87
N VAL A 135 2.47 18.60 -15.00
CA VAL A 135 3.12 18.37 -16.30
C VAL A 135 3.00 16.90 -16.74
N GLN A 136 3.02 15.94 -15.83
CA GLN A 136 2.74 14.53 -16.16
C GLN A 136 1.30 14.36 -16.66
N SER A 137 0.34 14.99 -15.99
CA SER A 137 -1.06 15.00 -16.42
C SER A 137 -1.24 15.66 -17.79
N GLU A 138 -0.47 16.71 -18.09
CA GLU A 138 -0.46 17.35 -19.41
C GLU A 138 0.11 16.41 -20.48
N ILE A 139 1.24 15.75 -20.23
CA ILE A 139 1.83 14.76 -21.16
C ILE A 139 0.84 13.62 -21.44
N LEU A 140 0.25 13.03 -20.38
CA LEU A 140 -0.75 11.97 -20.52
C LEU A 140 -1.95 12.46 -21.33
N GLY A 141 -2.44 13.67 -21.04
CA GLY A 141 -3.53 14.29 -21.78
C GLY A 141 -3.21 14.52 -23.25
N GLU A 142 -2.02 15.03 -23.60
CA GLU A 142 -1.64 15.26 -24.99
C GLU A 142 -1.53 13.96 -25.79
N ILE A 143 -0.89 12.92 -25.23
CA ILE A 143 -0.76 11.62 -25.88
C ILE A 143 -2.13 10.94 -26.04
N ASN A 144 -2.95 10.93 -24.99
CA ASN A 144 -4.23 10.24 -24.99
C ASN A 144 -5.32 10.98 -25.79
N ASN A 145 -5.22 12.29 -25.95
CA ASN A 145 -6.13 13.07 -26.80
C ASN A 145 -5.74 13.07 -28.28
N ASP A 146 -4.51 12.68 -28.63
CA ASP A 146 -4.15 12.39 -30.01
C ASP A 146 -4.78 11.06 -30.44
N ALA A 147 -5.76 11.12 -31.35
CA ALA A 147 -6.51 9.95 -31.79
C ALA A 147 -5.64 8.90 -32.52
N HIS A 148 -4.57 9.30 -33.19
CA HIS A 148 -3.72 8.38 -33.92
C HIS A 148 -2.74 7.67 -32.98
N LEU A 149 -2.10 8.41 -32.07
CA LEU A 149 -1.24 7.84 -31.03
C LEU A 149 -2.03 6.94 -30.08
N SER A 150 -3.10 7.45 -29.47
CA SER A 150 -3.91 6.69 -28.51
C SER A 150 -4.50 5.42 -29.13
N SER A 151 -5.02 5.47 -30.37
CA SER A 151 -5.55 4.28 -31.05
C SER A 151 -4.47 3.22 -31.31
N ALA A 152 -3.22 3.62 -31.49
CA ALA A 152 -2.13 2.70 -31.74
C ALA A 152 -1.56 2.12 -30.43
N LEU A 153 -1.33 2.96 -29.42
CA LEU A 153 -0.86 2.54 -28.10
C LEU A 153 -1.86 1.59 -27.41
N ASN A 154 -3.16 1.86 -27.51
CA ASN A 154 -4.21 1.00 -26.95
C ASN A 154 -4.29 -0.42 -27.55
N LYS A 155 -3.58 -0.69 -28.65
CA LYS A 155 -3.48 -2.04 -29.23
C LYS A 155 -2.32 -2.84 -28.68
N VAL A 156 -1.44 -2.22 -27.89
CA VAL A 156 -0.27 -2.84 -27.30
C VAL A 156 -0.39 -2.81 -25.79
N THR A 157 -1.11 -3.79 -25.26
CA THR A 157 -1.27 -3.99 -23.82
C THR A 157 -0.12 -4.82 -23.26
N PHE A 158 0.27 -4.57 -22.02
CA PHE A 158 1.25 -5.36 -21.29
C PHE A 158 0.74 -5.73 -19.90
N LEU A 159 1.18 -6.86 -19.36
CA LEU A 159 0.86 -7.22 -17.98
C LEU A 159 1.85 -6.48 -17.07
N ALA A 160 1.37 -5.47 -16.36
CA ALA A 160 2.13 -4.72 -15.38
C ALA A 160 2.50 -5.60 -14.18
N THR A 161 3.48 -5.14 -13.41
CA THR A 161 3.86 -5.79 -12.16
C THR A 161 2.73 -5.79 -11.14
N THR A 162 1.72 -4.93 -11.25
CA THR A 162 0.50 -4.92 -10.42
C THR A 162 -0.51 -6.02 -10.79
N GLY A 163 -0.29 -6.74 -11.89
CA GLY A 163 -1.26 -7.67 -12.45
C GLY A 163 -2.32 -7.02 -13.36
N ALA A 164 -2.32 -5.68 -13.47
CA ALA A 164 -3.15 -4.95 -14.42
C ALA A 164 -2.65 -5.10 -15.86
N HIS A 165 -3.57 -4.93 -16.82
CA HIS A 165 -3.22 -4.77 -18.22
C HIS A 165 -3.08 -3.29 -18.58
N ASP A 166 -1.84 -2.82 -18.59
CA ASP A 166 -1.46 -1.46 -18.91
C ASP A 166 -1.30 -1.25 -20.42
N VAL A 167 -1.32 0.02 -20.82
CA VAL A 167 -0.77 0.50 -22.09
C VAL A 167 0.33 1.53 -21.83
N ALA A 168 1.17 1.78 -22.83
CA ALA A 168 2.18 2.83 -22.74
C ALA A 168 1.51 4.22 -22.62
N PHE A 169 2.01 5.07 -21.70
CA PHE A 169 1.36 6.34 -21.30
C PHE A 169 -0.06 6.13 -20.73
N GLN A 170 -0.16 5.17 -19.80
CA GLN A 170 -1.39 4.81 -19.10
C GLN A 170 -1.94 6.01 -18.33
N ASN A 171 -3.24 6.28 -18.49
CA ASN A 171 -3.91 7.30 -17.68
C ASN A 171 -3.97 6.86 -16.23
N VAL A 172 -3.80 7.80 -15.31
CA VAL A 172 -4.09 7.61 -13.89
C VAL A 172 -5.60 7.42 -13.66
N PRO A 173 -6.01 6.68 -12.62
CA PRO A 173 -7.40 6.51 -12.26
C PRO A 173 -8.16 7.83 -12.08
N ALA A 174 -9.39 7.88 -12.58
CA ALA A 174 -10.28 9.01 -12.33
C ALA A 174 -10.92 8.86 -10.95
N GLY A 175 -10.91 9.96 -10.18
CA GLY A 175 -11.65 10.11 -8.93
C GLY A 175 -12.74 11.17 -8.99
N ALA A 176 -13.52 11.26 -7.92
CA ALA A 176 -14.44 12.37 -7.69
C ALA A 176 -14.61 12.63 -6.18
N ASP A 177 -14.57 13.90 -5.81
CA ASP A 177 -14.64 14.42 -4.44
C ASP A 177 -15.66 15.59 -4.33
N ASP A 178 -16.53 15.76 -5.33
CA ASP A 178 -17.59 16.75 -5.26
C ASP A 178 -18.54 16.47 -4.06
N ALA A 179 -19.29 17.48 -3.63
CA ALA A 179 -20.12 17.41 -2.43
C ALA A 179 -21.11 16.23 -2.42
N ALA A 180 -21.63 15.81 -3.58
CA ALA A 180 -22.53 14.65 -3.65
C ALA A 180 -21.76 13.35 -3.51
N THR A 181 -20.58 13.24 -4.13
CA THR A 181 -19.70 12.07 -4.04
C THR A 181 -19.16 11.89 -2.63
N LEU A 182 -18.69 12.96 -1.97
CA LEU A 182 -18.27 12.93 -0.57
C LEU A 182 -19.39 12.48 0.38
N ALA A 183 -20.61 12.98 0.18
CA ALA A 183 -21.76 12.57 0.98
C ALA A 183 -22.08 11.07 0.80
N ALA A 184 -22.01 10.56 -0.43
CA ALA A 184 -22.25 9.16 -0.74
C ALA A 184 -21.18 8.22 -0.15
N ALA A 185 -19.91 8.63 -0.21
CA ALA A 185 -18.78 7.94 0.41
C ALA A 185 -18.91 7.92 1.93
N THR A 186 -19.13 9.08 2.57
CA THR A 186 -19.31 9.21 4.03
C THR A 186 -20.45 8.32 4.53
N ALA A 187 -21.57 8.27 3.81
CA ALA A 187 -22.72 7.44 4.16
C ALA A 187 -22.45 5.93 3.99
N GLY A 188 -21.35 5.51 3.36
CA GLY A 188 -21.03 4.11 3.11
C GLY A 188 -22.07 3.44 2.19
N THR A 189 -22.61 4.19 1.22
CA THR A 189 -23.68 3.71 0.33
C THR A 189 -23.25 2.54 -0.57
N SER A 190 -21.96 2.46 -0.89
CA SER A 190 -21.32 1.34 -1.58
C SER A 190 -19.79 1.47 -1.46
N LEU A 191 -19.05 0.38 -1.64
CA LEU A 191 -17.58 0.44 -1.71
C LEU A 191 -17.10 1.26 -2.92
N LYS A 192 -17.81 1.19 -4.05
CA LYS A 192 -17.55 2.05 -5.22
C LYS A 192 -17.58 3.55 -4.92
N ALA A 193 -18.56 4.01 -4.13
CA ALA A 193 -18.65 5.44 -3.77
C ALA A 193 -17.46 5.87 -2.90
N VAL A 194 -17.06 5.02 -1.95
CA VAL A 194 -15.86 5.23 -1.13
C VAL A 194 -14.60 5.27 -2.00
N GLY A 195 -14.45 4.30 -2.90
CA GLY A 195 -13.28 4.20 -3.77
C GLY A 195 -13.17 5.31 -4.82
N ALA A 196 -14.28 5.94 -5.23
CA ALA A 196 -14.25 7.10 -6.11
C ALA A 196 -13.61 8.33 -5.43
N VAL A 197 -13.91 8.54 -4.14
CA VAL A 197 -13.24 9.58 -3.33
C VAL A 197 -11.78 9.18 -3.07
N PHE A 198 -11.50 7.90 -2.85
CA PHE A 198 -10.12 7.43 -2.70
C PHE A 198 -9.26 7.77 -3.91
N ASN A 199 -9.74 7.49 -5.13
CA ASN A 199 -8.99 7.83 -6.35
C ASN A 199 -8.74 9.35 -6.46
N ALA A 200 -9.65 10.21 -5.95
CA ALA A 200 -9.45 11.66 -5.96
C ALA A 200 -8.38 12.08 -4.94
N ALA A 201 -8.44 11.52 -3.73
CA ALA A 201 -7.47 11.76 -2.67
C ALA A 201 -6.06 11.28 -3.06
N GLU A 202 -5.96 10.11 -3.71
CA GLU A 202 -4.71 9.57 -4.25
C GLU A 202 -4.14 10.53 -5.31
N ALA A 203 -4.93 10.93 -6.30
CA ALA A 203 -4.48 11.84 -7.35
C ALA A 203 -3.98 13.18 -6.78
N ALA A 204 -4.68 13.72 -5.76
CA ALA A 204 -4.25 14.92 -5.06
C ALA A 204 -2.95 14.71 -4.26
N ALA A 205 -2.78 13.54 -3.62
CA ALA A 205 -1.59 13.18 -2.87
C ALA A 205 -0.38 12.89 -3.78
N ALA A 206 -0.59 12.38 -5.00
CA ALA A 206 0.44 12.20 -6.01
C ALA A 206 1.07 13.54 -6.45
N GLY A 207 0.33 14.65 -6.34
CA GLY A 207 0.83 16.02 -6.48
C GLY A 207 1.57 16.56 -5.26
N GLY A 208 1.81 15.73 -4.24
CA GLY A 208 2.42 16.10 -2.97
C GLY A 208 1.41 16.68 -1.98
N ILE A 209 1.44 16.19 -0.74
CA ILE A 209 0.65 16.76 0.36
C ILE A 209 1.35 18.02 0.87
N ASN A 210 0.62 19.13 0.93
CA ASN A 210 1.14 20.43 1.33
C ASN A 210 0.04 21.29 1.98
N ALA A 211 0.41 22.45 2.52
CA ALA A 211 -0.55 23.31 3.22
C ALA A 211 -1.75 23.78 2.37
N GLY A 212 -1.62 23.79 1.04
CA GLY A 212 -2.68 24.21 0.12
C GLY A 212 -3.77 23.17 -0.11
N ASN A 213 -3.43 21.87 -0.07
CA ASN A 213 -4.36 20.76 -0.32
C ASN A 213 -4.60 19.86 0.91
N LEU A 214 -3.87 20.03 2.01
CA LEU A 214 -3.99 19.18 3.20
C LEU A 214 -5.44 19.08 3.71
N GLN A 215 -6.20 20.19 3.70
CA GLN A 215 -7.57 20.17 4.18
C GLN A 215 -8.51 19.35 3.28
N GLU A 216 -8.32 19.42 1.97
CA GLU A 216 -9.07 18.63 0.98
C GLU A 216 -8.80 17.15 1.19
N ILE A 217 -7.52 16.75 1.18
CA ILE A 217 -7.08 15.37 1.40
C ILE A 217 -7.58 14.83 2.76
N THR A 218 -7.50 15.64 3.82
CA THR A 218 -8.03 15.25 5.15
C THR A 218 -9.53 15.01 5.11
N ASN A 219 -10.30 15.86 4.41
CA ASN A 219 -11.75 15.68 4.30
C ASN A 219 -12.09 14.40 3.54
N ASP A 220 -11.38 14.13 2.46
CA ASP A 220 -11.58 12.95 1.62
C ASP A 220 -11.28 11.68 2.40
N PHE A 221 -10.11 11.58 3.04
CA PHE A 221 -9.77 10.42 3.87
C PHE A 221 -10.68 10.28 5.09
N THR A 222 -11.20 11.38 5.66
CA THR A 222 -12.22 11.30 6.72
C THR A 222 -13.53 10.71 6.20
N ALA A 223 -13.97 11.11 5.00
CA ALA A 223 -15.15 10.56 4.35
C ALA A 223 -14.97 9.06 4.04
N ILE A 224 -13.78 8.67 3.57
CA ILE A 224 -13.41 7.28 3.30
C ILE A 224 -13.41 6.45 4.59
N SER A 225 -12.71 6.90 5.65
CA SER A 225 -12.66 6.22 6.95
C SER A 225 -14.07 6.02 7.54
N THR A 226 -14.91 7.05 7.47
CA THR A 226 -16.31 6.98 7.92
C THR A 226 -17.13 6.00 7.07
N GLY A 227 -16.97 6.06 5.75
CA GLY A 227 -17.65 5.18 4.80
C GLY A 227 -17.32 3.71 5.00
N LEU A 228 -16.02 3.38 5.11
CA LEU A 228 -15.55 2.02 5.41
C LEU A 228 -16.04 1.52 6.76
N THR A 229 -16.02 2.38 7.80
CA THR A 229 -16.60 2.06 9.12
C THR A 229 -18.09 1.73 9.01
N ASN A 230 -18.84 2.49 8.21
CA ASN A 230 -20.27 2.24 7.99
C ASN A 230 -20.52 0.93 7.23
N ILE A 231 -19.69 0.60 6.23
CA ILE A 231 -19.75 -0.66 5.49
C ILE A 231 -19.47 -1.85 6.42
N LEU A 232 -18.38 -1.80 7.20
CA LEU A 232 -17.98 -2.85 8.14
C LEU A 232 -19.02 -3.09 9.25
N ASN A 233 -19.79 -2.07 9.63
CA ASN A 233 -20.89 -2.19 10.59
C ASN A 233 -22.23 -2.59 9.96
N ASN A 234 -22.31 -2.66 8.63
CA ASN A 234 -23.52 -3.01 7.90
C ASN A 234 -23.45 -4.46 7.37
N LYS A 235 -24.04 -5.39 8.14
CA LYS A 235 -24.11 -6.82 7.79
C LYS A 235 -24.73 -7.09 6.41
N THR A 236 -25.66 -6.25 5.96
CA THR A 236 -26.29 -6.43 4.64
C THR A 236 -25.31 -6.07 3.52
N MET A 237 -24.54 -5.00 3.70
CA MET A 237 -23.51 -4.59 2.75
C MET A 237 -22.37 -5.61 2.68
N LEU A 238 -21.87 -6.09 3.82
CA LEU A 238 -20.84 -7.13 3.84
C LEU A 238 -21.32 -8.40 3.13
N ALA A 239 -22.54 -8.88 3.41
CA ALA A 239 -23.09 -10.04 2.72
C ALA A 239 -23.28 -9.84 1.20
N GLN A 240 -23.42 -8.59 0.73
CA GLN A 240 -23.45 -8.29 -0.70
C GLN A 240 -22.05 -8.32 -1.33
N ILE A 241 -21.05 -7.80 -0.61
CA ILE A 241 -19.64 -7.83 -1.03
C ILE A 241 -19.13 -9.28 -1.08
N GLU A 242 -19.44 -10.08 -0.06
CA GLU A 242 -18.99 -11.46 0.13
C GLU A 242 -19.80 -12.50 -0.69
N ALA A 243 -20.69 -12.03 -1.57
CA ALA A 243 -21.66 -12.88 -2.22
C ALA A 243 -21.00 -13.91 -3.16
N GLY A 244 -21.17 -15.19 -2.83
CA GLY A 244 -20.65 -16.32 -3.62
C GLY A 244 -19.37 -16.94 -3.04
N GLU A 245 -18.84 -16.37 -1.96
CA GLU A 245 -17.65 -16.90 -1.30
C GLU A 245 -17.92 -18.03 -0.33
N THR A 246 -16.86 -18.80 -0.06
CA THR A 246 -16.84 -19.68 1.12
C THR A 246 -16.76 -18.85 2.39
N ALA A 247 -17.19 -19.39 3.54
CA ALA A 247 -17.16 -18.64 4.80
C ALA A 247 -15.75 -18.10 5.16
N ASN A 248 -14.69 -18.87 4.87
CA ASN A 248 -13.32 -18.43 5.13
C ASN A 248 -12.89 -17.29 4.18
N ALA A 249 -13.26 -17.38 2.90
CA ALA A 249 -12.95 -16.35 1.92
C ALA A 249 -13.71 -15.04 2.23
N ALA A 250 -15.00 -15.13 2.53
CA ALA A 250 -15.79 -13.99 3.00
C ALA A 250 -15.19 -13.32 4.26
N ALA A 251 -14.76 -14.13 5.25
CA ALA A 251 -14.10 -13.61 6.43
C ALA A 251 -12.78 -12.90 6.11
N LEU A 252 -12.01 -13.41 5.14
CA LEU A 252 -10.78 -12.77 4.66
C LEU A 252 -11.07 -11.44 3.93
N THR A 253 -12.07 -11.40 3.06
CA THR A 253 -12.53 -10.17 2.39
C THR A 253 -12.94 -9.10 3.41
N THR A 254 -13.62 -9.48 4.50
CA THR A 254 -13.88 -8.57 5.63
C THR A 254 -12.59 -8.10 6.32
N VAL A 255 -11.59 -8.97 6.49
CA VAL A 255 -10.28 -8.59 7.07
C VAL A 255 -9.56 -7.60 6.15
N HIS A 256 -9.56 -7.82 4.83
CA HIS A 256 -8.99 -6.88 3.86
C HIS A 256 -9.63 -5.49 3.96
N LEU A 257 -10.95 -5.39 4.11
CA LEU A 257 -11.62 -4.09 4.37
C LEU A 257 -11.22 -3.44 5.69
N GLN A 258 -10.94 -4.24 6.73
CA GLN A 258 -10.42 -3.74 8.00
C GLN A 258 -8.99 -3.22 7.85
N THR A 259 -8.15 -3.91 7.09
CA THR A 259 -6.80 -3.46 6.74
C THR A 259 -6.84 -2.12 6.02
N VAL A 260 -7.66 -1.99 4.97
CA VAL A 260 -7.83 -0.72 4.24
C VAL A 260 -8.27 0.40 5.18
N LEU A 261 -9.24 0.15 6.08
CA LEU A 261 -9.63 1.15 7.08
C LEU A 261 -8.47 1.54 8.01
N GLY A 262 -7.69 0.56 8.47
CA GLY A 262 -6.51 0.80 9.29
C GLY A 262 -5.49 1.70 8.61
N GLN A 263 -5.19 1.41 7.34
CA GLN A 263 -4.24 2.17 6.52
C GLN A 263 -4.73 3.58 6.17
N ILE A 264 -6.03 3.76 5.93
CA ILE A 264 -6.63 5.10 5.79
C ILE A 264 -6.46 5.89 7.09
N ASN A 265 -6.65 5.25 8.25
CA ASN A 265 -6.44 5.90 9.54
C ASN A 265 -4.95 6.18 9.82
N LEU A 266 -4.04 5.33 9.34
CA LEU A 266 -2.60 5.59 9.40
C LEU A 266 -2.25 6.84 8.58
N GLN A 267 -2.80 6.97 7.36
CA GLN A 267 -2.63 8.13 6.49
C GLN A 267 -3.05 9.43 7.21
N LEU A 268 -4.29 9.45 7.71
CA LEU A 268 -4.87 10.58 8.43
C LEU A 268 -4.07 10.99 9.67
N ASN A 269 -3.70 10.01 10.50
CA ASN A 269 -3.19 10.29 11.84
C ASN A 269 -1.67 10.46 11.89
N LYS A 270 -0.93 9.87 10.95
CA LYS A 270 0.54 9.84 10.96
C LYS A 270 1.15 10.59 9.78
N TYR A 271 0.63 10.41 8.57
CA TYR A 271 1.33 10.82 7.37
C TYR A 271 0.91 12.18 6.83
N ASP A 272 -0.38 12.46 6.63
CA ASP A 272 -0.83 13.67 5.92
C ASP A 272 -0.21 14.96 6.47
N ALA A 273 -0.35 15.19 7.78
CA ALA A 273 0.20 16.37 8.44
C ALA A 273 1.73 16.41 8.38
N ALA A 274 2.41 15.27 8.54
CA ALA A 274 3.87 15.20 8.51
C ALA A 274 4.43 15.40 7.10
N ALA A 275 3.81 14.78 6.08
CA ALA A 275 4.12 14.92 4.67
C ALA A 275 3.98 16.40 4.24
N SER A 276 2.93 17.10 4.72
CA SER A 276 2.73 18.53 4.45
C SER A 276 3.87 19.45 4.88
N THR A 277 4.78 18.96 5.73
CA THR A 277 5.97 19.67 6.22
C THR A 277 7.29 19.16 5.63
N GLY A 278 7.23 18.25 4.65
CA GLY A 278 8.40 17.63 4.02
C GLY A 278 9.07 16.58 4.90
N ASN A 279 8.32 15.91 5.79
CA ASN A 279 8.87 14.80 6.57
C ASN A 279 9.13 13.58 5.67
N GLN A 280 10.39 13.25 5.45
CA GLN A 280 10.79 12.17 4.54
C GLN A 280 10.21 10.79 4.89
N ALA A 281 10.02 10.47 6.18
CA ALA A 281 9.40 9.20 6.58
C ALA A 281 7.94 9.16 6.16
N ALA A 282 7.23 10.28 6.32
CA ALA A 282 5.83 10.41 5.95
C ALA A 282 5.63 10.49 4.44
N LEU A 283 6.55 11.09 3.68
CA LEU A 283 6.51 11.08 2.20
C LEU A 283 6.62 9.64 1.69
N ARG A 284 7.57 8.88 2.23
CA ARG A 284 7.73 7.47 1.86
C ARG A 284 6.53 6.64 2.30
N GLY A 285 6.12 6.79 3.57
CA GLY A 285 4.99 6.08 4.13
C GLY A 285 3.67 6.39 3.44
N THR A 286 3.46 7.61 2.93
CA THR A 286 2.28 7.96 2.14
C THR A 286 2.21 7.13 0.85
N ALA A 287 3.30 7.12 0.06
CA ALA A 287 3.31 6.33 -1.18
C ALA A 287 3.12 4.85 -0.92
N ASP A 288 3.90 4.29 0.01
CA ASP A 288 3.82 2.86 0.31
C ASP A 288 2.40 2.50 0.83
N ASN A 289 1.80 3.31 1.71
CA ASN A 289 0.47 3.08 2.28
C ASN A 289 -0.68 3.22 1.26
N LEU A 290 -0.64 4.23 0.39
CA LEU A 290 -1.70 4.41 -0.63
C LEU A 290 -1.67 3.30 -1.68
N LEU A 291 -0.47 2.88 -2.09
CA LEU A 291 -0.31 1.77 -3.04
C LEU A 291 -0.77 0.44 -2.45
N ASP A 292 -0.48 0.20 -1.16
CA ASP A 292 -0.92 -1.01 -0.48
C ASP A 292 -2.45 -1.08 -0.36
N ILE A 293 -3.12 0.04 -0.09
CA ILE A 293 -4.60 0.11 -0.11
C ILE A 293 -5.17 -0.32 -1.47
N ILE A 294 -4.55 0.12 -2.57
CA ILE A 294 -4.94 -0.26 -3.93
C ILE A 294 -4.73 -1.77 -4.12
N ASP A 295 -3.53 -2.27 -3.82
CA ASP A 295 -3.15 -3.67 -4.01
C ASP A 295 -4.11 -4.61 -3.24
N ILE A 296 -4.48 -4.26 -2.00
CA ILE A 296 -5.42 -5.05 -1.18
C ILE A 296 -6.80 -5.16 -1.86
N VAL A 297 -7.34 -4.05 -2.35
CA VAL A 297 -8.66 -4.04 -3.00
C VAL A 297 -8.62 -4.70 -4.37
N GLN A 298 -7.57 -4.48 -5.14
CA GLN A 298 -7.44 -4.97 -6.51
C GLN A 298 -7.13 -6.47 -6.58
N ASN A 299 -6.42 -7.01 -5.59
CA ASN A 299 -6.12 -8.44 -5.48
C ASN A 299 -7.22 -9.26 -4.79
N ASP A 300 -8.20 -8.61 -4.15
CA ASP A 300 -9.43 -9.26 -3.69
C ASP A 300 -10.54 -9.10 -4.75
N ALA A 301 -10.85 -10.20 -5.44
CA ALA A 301 -11.82 -10.18 -6.54
C ALA A 301 -13.20 -9.62 -6.13
N ASN A 302 -13.64 -9.89 -4.90
CA ASN A 302 -14.94 -9.42 -4.41
C ASN A 302 -14.90 -7.94 -4.03
N LEU A 303 -13.81 -7.47 -3.41
CA LEU A 303 -13.61 -6.03 -3.16
C LEU A 303 -13.47 -5.25 -4.47
N ASN A 304 -12.67 -5.74 -5.42
CA ASN A 304 -12.54 -5.15 -6.74
C ASN A 304 -13.90 -5.01 -7.43
N MET A 305 -14.70 -6.09 -7.49
CA MET A 305 -16.05 -6.03 -8.05
C MET A 305 -16.96 -5.05 -7.29
N ALA A 306 -16.93 -5.05 -5.96
CA ALA A 306 -17.74 -4.16 -5.13
C ALA A 306 -17.32 -2.68 -5.26
N ALA A 307 -16.04 -2.42 -5.56
CA ALA A 307 -15.49 -1.11 -5.89
C ALA A 307 -15.81 -0.68 -7.33
N GLY A 308 -16.44 -1.55 -8.14
CA GLY A 308 -16.88 -1.26 -9.50
C GLY A 308 -15.94 -1.73 -10.60
N GLY A 309 -14.94 -2.55 -10.27
CA GLY A 309 -14.09 -3.27 -11.21
C GLY A 309 -14.76 -4.54 -11.78
N ASN A 310 -13.95 -5.51 -12.21
CA ASN A 310 -14.40 -6.72 -12.90
C ASN A 310 -13.92 -8.04 -12.24
N GLY A 311 -13.36 -7.96 -11.04
CA GLY A 311 -12.78 -9.08 -10.29
C GLY A 311 -11.31 -9.34 -10.60
N THR A 312 -10.66 -8.47 -11.37
CA THR A 312 -9.22 -8.52 -11.67
C THR A 312 -8.61 -7.14 -11.51
N ALA A 313 -7.33 -7.07 -11.13
CA ALA A 313 -6.59 -5.82 -11.00
C ALA A 313 -6.67 -4.99 -12.30
N GLY A 314 -6.88 -3.68 -12.17
CA GLY A 314 -6.91 -2.79 -13.32
C GLY A 314 -7.35 -1.37 -13.00
N HIS A 315 -7.45 -0.56 -14.06
CA HIS A 315 -7.63 0.89 -13.97
C HIS A 315 -9.11 1.33 -13.89
N ALA A 316 -10.03 0.44 -13.47
CA ALA A 316 -11.47 0.70 -13.48
C ALA A 316 -12.08 0.52 -12.08
N GLY A 317 -13.04 1.39 -11.74
CA GLY A 317 -13.67 1.40 -10.42
C GLY A 317 -12.96 2.32 -9.43
N GLY A 318 -13.34 2.21 -8.16
CA GLY A 318 -12.62 2.85 -7.07
C GLY A 318 -11.44 2.00 -6.58
N PHE A 319 -10.48 2.62 -5.88
CA PHE A 319 -9.21 1.97 -5.50
C PHE A 319 -8.50 1.35 -6.70
N ALA A 320 -8.57 2.00 -7.86
CA ALA A 320 -8.08 1.43 -9.12
C ALA A 320 -6.56 1.52 -9.21
N GLU A 321 -5.97 0.61 -10.01
CA GLU A 321 -4.52 0.58 -10.23
C GLU A 321 -4.03 1.84 -10.94
N ASP A 322 -2.94 2.38 -10.42
CA ASP A 322 -2.09 3.32 -11.15
C ASP A 322 -1.28 2.63 -12.24
N PRO A 323 -0.66 3.38 -13.17
CA PRO A 323 0.28 2.79 -14.12
C PRO A 323 1.34 1.93 -13.43
N GLY A 324 1.58 0.74 -13.95
CA GLY A 324 2.57 -0.20 -13.42
C GLY A 324 4.01 0.29 -13.55
N GLY A 325 4.84 -0.09 -12.57
CA GLY A 325 6.27 0.19 -12.57
C GLY A 325 7.10 -0.83 -13.36
N LEU A 326 8.39 -0.52 -13.53
CA LEU A 326 9.40 -1.43 -14.05
C LEU A 326 9.93 -2.32 -12.93
N THR A 327 10.09 -3.61 -13.22
CA THR A 327 10.80 -4.52 -12.33
C THR A 327 12.23 -4.05 -12.12
N GLY A 328 12.62 -3.94 -10.84
CA GLY A 328 13.92 -3.44 -10.41
C GLY A 328 13.97 -1.94 -10.13
N THR A 329 12.87 -1.20 -10.31
CA THR A 329 12.74 0.18 -9.80
C THR A 329 12.69 0.18 -8.27
N VAL A 330 11.84 -0.67 -7.71
CA VAL A 330 11.82 -0.96 -6.28
C VAL A 330 12.75 -2.14 -5.99
N THR A 331 13.55 -2.01 -4.95
CA THR A 331 14.49 -3.04 -4.51
C THR A 331 14.10 -3.58 -3.15
N LYS A 332 14.38 -4.87 -2.94
CA LYS A 332 14.23 -5.48 -1.61
C LYS A 332 15.11 -4.76 -0.58
N PHE A 333 14.59 -4.63 0.63
CA PHE A 333 15.28 -3.97 1.73
C PHE A 333 16.39 -4.87 2.30
N GLN A 334 17.61 -4.38 2.32
CA GLN A 334 18.75 -5.08 2.89
C GLN A 334 18.80 -4.91 4.42
N ASP A 335 18.61 -6.00 5.13
CA ASP A 335 18.62 -5.99 6.59
C ASP A 335 20.05 -5.88 7.14
N ASN A 336 20.16 -5.19 8.28
CA ASN A 336 21.25 -5.37 9.22
C ASN A 336 21.03 -6.63 10.09
N GLN A 337 21.96 -6.97 10.99
CA GLN A 337 21.83 -8.16 11.81
C GLN A 337 20.61 -8.13 12.76
N VAL A 338 20.27 -6.98 13.33
CA VAL A 338 19.15 -6.82 14.27
C VAL A 338 17.83 -7.06 13.54
N GLN A 339 17.64 -6.41 12.39
CA GLN A 339 16.52 -6.63 11.48
C GLN A 339 16.47 -8.08 11.01
N THR A 340 17.63 -8.68 10.72
CA THR A 340 17.67 -10.07 10.27
C THR A 340 17.09 -11.03 11.31
N ASN A 341 17.50 -10.86 12.57
CA ASN A 341 17.01 -11.71 13.66
C ASN A 341 15.54 -11.45 13.99
N PHE A 342 15.11 -10.18 13.88
CA PHE A 342 13.71 -9.79 14.05
C PHE A 342 12.83 -10.50 13.03
N TRP A 343 13.08 -10.32 11.73
CA TRP A 343 12.25 -10.90 10.68
C TRP A 343 12.24 -12.41 10.70
N ALA A 344 13.40 -13.04 10.95
CA ALA A 344 13.48 -14.49 11.09
C ALA A 344 12.60 -15.03 12.23
N SER A 345 12.52 -14.29 13.34
CA SER A 345 11.66 -14.63 14.47
C SER A 345 10.19 -14.33 14.16
N PHE A 346 9.92 -13.18 13.55
CA PHE A 346 8.59 -12.67 13.27
C PHE A 346 7.86 -13.61 12.32
N LEU A 347 8.52 -13.99 11.22
CA LEU A 347 8.04 -14.96 10.24
C LEU A 347 7.79 -16.34 10.86
N ALA A 348 8.71 -16.83 11.70
CA ALA A 348 8.56 -18.13 12.33
C ALA A 348 7.36 -18.17 13.29
N GLU A 349 7.15 -17.08 14.04
CA GLU A 349 6.01 -16.93 14.95
C GLU A 349 4.69 -16.81 14.19
N ALA A 350 4.64 -15.99 13.14
CA ALA A 350 3.46 -15.85 12.28
C ALA A 350 2.96 -17.21 11.77
N ASN A 351 3.88 -18.02 11.22
CA ASN A 351 3.56 -19.36 10.72
C ASN A 351 3.14 -20.33 11.83
N THR A 352 3.67 -20.17 13.04
CA THR A 352 3.29 -20.98 14.21
C THR A 352 1.90 -20.59 14.72
N ILE A 353 1.59 -19.29 14.75
CA ILE A 353 0.27 -18.75 15.07
C ILE A 353 -0.73 -19.28 14.04
N ASN A 354 -0.48 -19.09 12.75
CA ASN A 354 -1.32 -19.61 11.66
C ASN A 354 -1.62 -21.11 11.86
N ALA A 355 -0.59 -21.95 11.99
CA ALA A 355 -0.77 -23.39 12.16
C ALA A 355 -1.64 -23.75 13.39
N THR A 356 -1.60 -22.93 14.44
CA THR A 356 -2.44 -23.10 15.63
C THR A 356 -3.88 -22.66 15.37
N LEU A 357 -4.07 -21.50 14.72
CA LEU A 357 -5.38 -20.97 14.35
C LEU A 357 -6.14 -21.91 13.40
N GLN A 358 -5.46 -22.48 12.39
CA GLN A 358 -6.06 -23.47 11.48
C GLN A 358 -6.52 -24.74 12.22
N LYS A 359 -5.76 -25.20 13.21
CA LYS A 359 -6.17 -26.34 14.06
C LYS A 359 -7.38 -26.00 14.91
N ILE A 360 -7.49 -24.78 15.43
CA ILE A 360 -8.66 -24.35 16.20
C ILE A 360 -9.90 -24.26 15.30
N ALA A 361 -9.77 -23.65 14.13
CA ALA A 361 -10.85 -23.54 13.15
C ALA A 361 -11.45 -24.91 12.77
N THR A 362 -10.58 -25.91 12.62
CA THR A 362 -10.97 -27.30 12.29
C THR A 362 -11.33 -28.17 13.51
N GLY A 363 -11.20 -27.65 14.73
CA GLY A 363 -11.49 -28.38 15.98
C GLY A 363 -10.40 -29.36 16.44
N GLY A 364 -9.22 -29.33 15.82
CA GLY A 364 -8.04 -30.10 16.22
C GLY A 364 -7.26 -29.50 17.39
N ALA A 365 -7.58 -28.27 17.81
CA ALA A 365 -7.05 -27.60 18.99
C ALA A 365 -8.13 -26.74 19.67
N GLN A 366 -7.88 -26.33 20.92
CA GLN A 366 -8.80 -25.49 21.69
C GLN A 366 -8.31 -24.03 21.70
N ALA A 367 -9.24 -23.08 21.61
CA ALA A 367 -8.94 -21.68 21.87
C ALA A 367 -8.49 -21.50 23.33
N SER A 368 -7.64 -20.51 23.59
CA SER A 368 -7.17 -20.22 24.94
C SER A 368 -6.85 -18.74 25.12
N GLN A 369 -6.96 -18.27 26.36
CA GLN A 369 -6.56 -16.90 26.71
C GLN A 369 -5.05 -16.66 26.51
N THR A 370 -4.22 -17.70 26.71
CA THR A 370 -2.77 -17.64 26.46
C THR A 370 -2.46 -17.33 25.00
N LEU A 371 -3.17 -17.97 24.07
CA LEU A 371 -3.00 -17.71 22.63
C LEU A 371 -3.42 -16.29 22.26
N ILE A 372 -4.55 -15.80 22.82
CA ILE A 372 -4.98 -14.40 22.62
C ILE A 372 -3.88 -13.44 23.06
N THR A 373 -3.34 -13.63 24.26
CA THR A 373 -2.24 -12.78 24.76
C THR A 373 -0.98 -12.89 23.91
N GLN A 374 -0.65 -14.08 23.40
CA GLN A 374 0.49 -14.25 22.50
C GLN A 374 0.32 -13.42 21.22
N ILE A 375 -0.86 -13.48 20.59
CA ILE A 375 -1.14 -12.75 19.34
C ILE A 375 -1.09 -11.23 19.57
N GLN A 376 -1.67 -10.75 20.68
CA GLN A 376 -1.61 -9.33 21.04
C GLN A 376 -0.16 -8.86 21.29
N ASN A 377 0.64 -9.67 21.98
CA ASN A 377 2.05 -9.35 22.21
C ASN A 377 2.88 -9.39 20.92
N TYR A 378 2.55 -10.31 20.00
CA TYR A 378 3.18 -10.39 18.68
C TYR A 378 2.96 -9.10 17.88
N GLN A 379 1.72 -8.60 17.82
CA GLN A 379 1.39 -7.30 17.23
C GLN A 379 2.16 -6.15 17.91
N HIS A 380 2.08 -6.04 19.24
CA HIS A 380 2.73 -4.97 19.98
C HIS A 380 4.25 -4.95 19.81
N PHE A 381 4.88 -6.12 19.74
CA PHE A 381 6.31 -6.20 19.50
C PHE A 381 6.68 -5.76 18.08
N GLY A 382 5.89 -6.13 17.06
CA GLY A 382 6.08 -5.66 15.69
C GLY A 382 6.11 -4.14 15.62
N ALA A 383 5.05 -3.49 16.13
CA ALA A 383 4.94 -2.04 16.20
C ALA A 383 6.08 -1.37 16.98
N ALA A 384 6.49 -1.96 18.13
CA ALA A 384 7.56 -1.42 18.94
C ALA A 384 8.94 -1.54 18.27
N PHE A 385 9.17 -2.63 17.52
CA PHE A 385 10.40 -2.82 16.77
C PHE A 385 10.51 -1.82 15.63
N ASP A 386 9.44 -1.68 14.85
CA ASP A 386 9.34 -0.71 13.76
C ASP A 386 9.65 0.72 14.24
N ALA A 387 8.99 1.12 15.33
CA ALA A 387 9.20 2.41 15.97
C ALA A 387 10.68 2.70 16.34
N ALA A 388 11.51 1.66 16.51
CA ALA A 388 12.91 1.77 16.90
C ALA A 388 13.93 1.74 15.74
N GLN A 389 13.52 1.39 14.50
CA GLN A 389 14.46 1.22 13.37
C GLN A 389 14.78 2.51 12.59
N GLY A 390 14.02 3.59 12.83
CA GLY A 390 14.20 4.90 12.20
C GLY A 390 13.42 5.09 10.90
N ALA A 391 13.47 6.32 10.37
CA ALA A 391 12.55 6.85 9.36
C ALA A 391 12.36 6.00 8.09
N VAL A 392 13.43 5.43 7.53
CA VAL A 392 13.36 4.66 6.27
C VAL A 392 12.71 3.30 6.49
N PHE A 393 12.96 2.69 7.65
CA PHE A 393 12.34 1.42 8.00
C PHE A 393 10.86 1.65 8.36
N GLN A 394 10.57 2.65 9.19
CA GLN A 394 9.20 3.03 9.56
C GLN A 394 8.34 3.32 8.33
N GLY A 395 8.80 4.22 7.44
CA GLY A 395 8.06 4.55 6.23
C GLY A 395 7.84 3.37 5.29
N ARG A 396 8.56 2.24 5.47
CA ARG A 396 8.42 1.03 4.67
C ARG A 396 7.58 -0.06 5.34
N PHE A 397 7.51 -0.07 6.67
CA PHE A 397 6.95 -1.21 7.42
C PHE A 397 5.82 -0.82 8.40
N ASP A 398 5.45 0.46 8.48
CA ASP A 398 4.36 0.96 9.33
C ASP A 398 2.99 0.39 8.91
N ASN A 399 2.72 0.32 7.61
CA ASN A 399 1.47 -0.19 7.06
C ASN A 399 1.31 -1.70 7.35
N GLU A 400 2.38 -2.47 7.53
CA GLU A 400 2.31 -3.87 7.94
C GLU A 400 2.37 -4.02 9.46
N LEU A 401 3.29 -3.33 10.15
CA LEU A 401 3.61 -3.59 11.57
C LEU A 401 2.85 -2.71 12.58
N LEU A 402 2.34 -1.54 12.18
CA LEU A 402 1.71 -0.58 13.09
C LEU A 402 0.18 -0.56 12.96
N SER A 403 -0.37 -0.32 11.76
CA SER A 403 -1.81 -0.04 11.60
C SER A 403 -2.49 -0.58 10.33
N GLY A 404 -1.92 -1.56 9.64
CA GLY A 404 -2.60 -2.28 8.53
C GLY A 404 -2.79 -3.76 8.83
N THR A 405 -2.11 -4.64 8.08
CA THR A 405 -2.45 -6.08 8.02
C THR A 405 -2.33 -6.77 9.37
N LEU A 406 -1.20 -6.56 10.08
CA LEU A 406 -0.95 -7.19 11.38
C LEU A 406 -1.99 -6.80 12.43
N GLU A 407 -2.47 -5.55 12.42
CA GLU A 407 -3.50 -5.07 13.34
C GLU A 407 -4.86 -5.71 13.00
N ALA A 408 -5.24 -5.74 11.72
CA ALA A 408 -6.50 -6.34 11.26
C ALA A 408 -6.56 -7.84 11.55
N ASP A 409 -5.50 -8.59 11.22
CA ASP A 409 -5.39 -10.02 11.49
C ASP A 409 -5.41 -10.31 12.99
N THR A 410 -4.72 -9.49 13.79
CA THR A 410 -4.76 -9.58 15.25
C THR A 410 -6.17 -9.35 15.79
N ALA A 411 -6.86 -8.32 15.34
CA ALA A 411 -8.23 -8.02 15.78
C ALA A 411 -9.20 -9.15 15.42
N ALA A 412 -9.11 -9.69 14.20
CA ALA A 412 -9.92 -10.81 13.74
C ALA A 412 -9.63 -12.10 14.52
N ALA A 413 -8.36 -12.46 14.69
CA ALA A 413 -7.98 -13.63 15.48
C ALA A 413 -8.46 -13.53 16.92
N VAL A 414 -8.23 -12.38 17.59
CA VAL A 414 -8.66 -12.16 18.98
C VAL A 414 -10.17 -12.24 19.10
N LYS A 415 -10.92 -11.58 18.22
CA LYS A 415 -12.38 -11.59 18.23
C LYS A 415 -12.95 -12.99 18.06
N GLY A 416 -12.49 -13.74 17.06
CA GLY A 416 -12.97 -15.10 16.82
C GLY A 416 -12.58 -16.07 17.95
N LEU A 417 -11.37 -15.96 18.50
CA LEU A 417 -10.95 -16.76 19.66
C LEU A 417 -11.80 -16.44 20.90
N GLN A 418 -12.14 -15.16 21.13
CA GLN A 418 -13.01 -14.74 22.23
C GLN A 418 -14.44 -15.27 22.06
N GLY A 419 -15.02 -15.24 20.85
CA GLY A 419 -16.33 -15.84 20.56
C GLY A 419 -16.38 -17.32 20.91
N ILE A 420 -15.36 -18.08 20.48
CA ILE A 420 -15.20 -19.50 20.82
C ILE A 420 -15.10 -19.70 22.34
N LEU A 421 -14.30 -18.91 23.05
CA LEU A 421 -14.13 -19.00 24.51
C LEU A 421 -15.40 -18.63 25.28
N ASN A 422 -16.20 -17.71 24.75
CA ASN A 422 -17.49 -17.32 25.32
C ASN A 422 -18.60 -18.35 25.07
N GLY A 423 -18.31 -19.41 24.32
CA GLY A 423 -19.22 -20.52 24.09
C GLY A 423 -20.18 -20.30 22.93
N ASP A 424 -19.78 -19.52 21.92
CA ASP A 424 -20.57 -19.37 20.70
C ASP A 424 -20.87 -20.74 20.06
N THR A 425 -22.07 -20.87 19.49
CA THR A 425 -22.57 -22.12 18.88
C THR A 425 -23.25 -21.85 17.54
N GLY A 426 -23.47 -22.92 16.76
CA GLY A 426 -24.18 -22.83 15.49
C GLY A 426 -23.50 -21.89 14.49
N ALA A 427 -24.27 -20.96 13.92
CA ALA A 427 -23.77 -20.00 12.93
C ALA A 427 -22.71 -19.04 13.49
N ALA A 428 -22.82 -18.66 14.77
CA ALA A 428 -21.83 -17.79 15.42
C ALA A 428 -20.46 -18.50 15.51
N LEU A 429 -20.44 -19.75 15.99
CA LEU A 429 -19.22 -20.56 16.03
C LEU A 429 -18.62 -20.79 14.64
N ALA A 430 -19.46 -20.97 13.61
CA ALA A 430 -18.97 -21.13 12.25
C ALA A 430 -18.30 -19.85 11.74
N ALA A 431 -18.88 -18.68 12.03
CA ALA A 431 -18.31 -17.38 11.71
C ALA A 431 -17.00 -17.13 12.47
N ASP A 432 -16.95 -17.44 13.77
CA ASP A 432 -15.72 -17.33 14.56
C ASP A 432 -14.61 -18.22 13.97
N LYS A 433 -14.91 -19.48 13.66
CA LYS A 433 -13.92 -20.39 13.06
C LYS A 433 -13.42 -19.90 11.71
N ALA A 434 -14.30 -19.33 10.88
CA ALA A 434 -13.92 -18.73 9.61
C ALA A 434 -13.00 -17.51 9.82
N MET A 435 -13.33 -16.64 10.76
CA MET A 435 -12.53 -15.47 11.13
C MET A 435 -11.14 -15.85 11.64
N VAL A 436 -11.06 -16.87 12.50
CA VAL A 436 -9.78 -17.36 13.04
C VAL A 436 -8.95 -18.04 11.94
N ALA A 437 -9.58 -18.74 10.99
CA ALA A 437 -8.90 -19.31 9.83
C ALA A 437 -8.36 -18.23 8.88
N ALA A 438 -9.17 -17.21 8.58
CA ALA A 438 -8.79 -16.07 7.74
C ALA A 438 -7.61 -15.29 8.34
N ALA A 439 -7.70 -14.92 9.63
CA ALA A 439 -6.61 -14.24 10.33
C ALA A 439 -5.32 -15.08 10.38
N GLY A 440 -5.45 -16.41 10.53
CA GLY A 440 -4.30 -17.31 10.41
C GLY A 440 -3.63 -17.23 9.04
N GLN A 441 -4.43 -17.21 7.97
CA GLN A 441 -3.91 -17.04 6.61
C GLN A 441 -3.26 -15.68 6.41
N GLY A 442 -3.82 -14.62 6.98
CA GLY A 442 -3.24 -13.27 6.97
C GLY A 442 -1.85 -13.21 7.61
N PHE A 443 -1.67 -13.75 8.83
CA PHE A 443 -0.33 -13.84 9.44
C PHE A 443 0.69 -14.58 8.56
N ALA A 444 0.27 -15.64 7.86
CA ALA A 444 1.16 -16.34 6.93
C ALA A 444 1.43 -15.54 5.64
N ALA A 445 0.48 -14.73 5.19
CA ALA A 445 0.66 -13.82 4.06
C ALA A 445 1.64 -12.70 4.42
N ASP A 446 1.52 -12.07 5.59
CA ASP A 446 2.48 -11.08 6.10
C ASP A 446 3.90 -11.65 6.17
N ALA A 447 4.02 -12.90 6.64
CA ALA A 447 5.30 -13.60 6.71
C ALA A 447 5.90 -13.85 5.32
N MET A 448 5.07 -14.21 4.35
CA MET A 448 5.49 -14.37 2.95
C MET A 448 5.90 -13.04 2.34
N ASP A 449 5.17 -11.98 2.64
CA ASP A 449 5.42 -10.64 2.13
C ASP A 449 6.76 -10.09 2.59
N VAL A 450 6.99 -10.05 3.91
CA VAL A 450 8.30 -9.73 4.51
C VAL A 450 9.43 -10.55 3.86
N SER A 451 9.19 -11.84 3.64
CA SER A 451 10.21 -12.71 3.04
C SER A 451 10.52 -12.38 1.58
N GLY A 452 9.52 -11.88 0.84
CA GLY A 452 9.64 -11.38 -0.51
C GLY A 452 10.37 -10.05 -0.56
N ASN A 453 10.18 -9.21 0.46
CA ASN A 453 10.55 -7.80 0.45
C ASN A 453 11.89 -7.49 1.10
N ASN A 454 12.48 -8.46 1.78
CA ASN A 454 13.72 -8.28 2.52
C ASN A 454 14.83 -9.22 2.04
N ILE A 455 16.06 -8.74 2.22
CA ILE A 455 17.30 -9.49 2.03
C ILE A 455 17.97 -9.57 3.40
N ALA A 456 18.13 -10.78 3.93
CA ALA A 456 18.85 -11.00 5.17
C ALA A 456 20.33 -10.60 5.02
N VAL A 457 21.00 -10.38 6.14
CA VAL A 457 22.42 -10.00 6.16
C VAL A 457 23.29 -10.92 5.29
N GLY A 458 24.21 -10.35 4.51
CA GLY A 458 25.08 -11.12 3.61
C GLY A 458 24.41 -11.60 2.32
N GLY A 459 23.23 -11.07 1.97
CA GLY A 459 22.57 -11.34 0.69
C GLY A 459 21.68 -12.59 0.67
N ALA A 460 21.42 -13.19 1.84
CA ALA A 460 20.57 -14.38 1.92
C ALA A 460 19.08 -14.02 1.76
N THR A 461 18.30 -14.92 1.17
CA THR A 461 16.83 -14.79 1.13
C THR A 461 16.19 -15.33 2.40
N TYR A 462 15.01 -14.84 2.73
CA TYR A 462 14.12 -15.44 3.73
C TYR A 462 13.38 -16.66 3.17
N VAL A 463 12.93 -17.53 4.07
CA VAL A 463 12.07 -18.68 3.76
C VAL A 463 10.70 -18.41 4.39
N GLY A 464 9.78 -17.81 3.60
CA GLY A 464 8.44 -17.35 4.03
C GLY A 464 7.62 -18.34 4.84
N THR A 465 7.82 -19.64 4.62
CA THR A 465 7.06 -20.73 5.26
C THR A 465 7.73 -21.32 6.50
N ALA A 466 8.86 -20.78 6.94
CA ALA A 466 9.60 -21.36 8.06
C ALA A 466 8.82 -21.21 9.38
N THR A 467 8.82 -22.28 10.19
CA THR A 467 8.22 -22.27 11.54
C THR A 467 9.28 -22.22 12.65
N THR A 468 10.56 -22.08 12.29
CA THR A 468 11.66 -21.92 13.25
C THR A 468 12.61 -20.84 12.74
N VAL A 469 13.19 -20.09 13.66
CA VAL A 469 14.11 -18.98 13.31
C VAL A 469 15.35 -19.49 12.56
N SER A 470 15.88 -20.66 12.96
CA SER A 470 17.06 -21.26 12.31
C SER A 470 16.85 -21.59 10.83
N ALA A 471 15.60 -21.86 10.44
CA ALA A 471 15.20 -22.20 9.08
C ALA A 471 14.60 -21.02 8.31
N ALA A 472 14.46 -19.85 8.95
CA ALA A 472 13.81 -18.68 8.34
C ALA A 472 14.67 -17.97 7.28
N THR A 473 15.92 -18.38 7.11
CA THR A 473 16.83 -17.84 6.09
C THR A 473 17.41 -18.98 5.26
N SER A 474 17.71 -18.68 3.98
CA SER A 474 18.33 -19.63 3.03
C SER A 474 19.70 -20.14 3.48
N VAL A 475 20.39 -19.37 4.33
CA VAL A 475 21.59 -19.82 5.03
C VAL A 475 21.20 -20.16 6.47
N HIS A 476 21.07 -21.45 6.77
CA HIS A 476 20.66 -21.90 8.09
C HIS A 476 21.53 -21.30 9.20
N GLY A 477 20.86 -20.75 10.20
CA GLY A 477 21.53 -20.15 11.34
C GLY A 477 22.23 -18.81 11.09
N LEU A 478 21.92 -18.15 9.98
CA LEU A 478 22.31 -16.75 9.78
C LEU A 478 21.64 -15.81 10.80
N ALA A 479 20.40 -16.15 11.18
CA ALA A 479 19.67 -15.51 12.26
C ALA A 479 20.08 -16.10 13.62
N HIS A 480 21.25 -15.73 14.15
CA HIS A 480 21.77 -16.20 15.45
C HIS A 480 22.38 -15.09 16.33
N GLY A 481 21.85 -13.86 16.27
CA GLY A 481 22.26 -12.81 17.22
C GLY A 481 21.87 -13.09 18.69
N THR A 482 21.90 -12.05 19.53
CA THR A 482 21.62 -12.13 20.99
C THR A 482 20.17 -12.49 21.38
N ILE A 483 19.33 -12.86 20.42
CA ILE A 483 17.95 -13.32 20.63
C ILE A 483 18.02 -14.83 20.92
N PRO A 484 17.62 -15.31 22.12
CA PRO A 484 17.52 -16.74 22.37
C PRO A 484 16.43 -17.35 21.47
N VAL A 485 16.86 -17.95 20.36
CA VAL A 485 15.99 -18.76 19.52
C VAL A 485 15.69 -20.05 20.28
N THR A 486 14.53 -20.13 20.93
CA THR A 486 14.01 -21.44 21.33
C THR A 486 13.33 -22.09 20.12
N ALA A 487 13.21 -23.42 20.13
CA ALA A 487 12.55 -24.17 19.06
C ALA A 487 11.08 -23.74 18.83
N ASN A 488 10.51 -23.02 19.80
CA ASN A 488 9.24 -22.32 19.69
C ASN A 488 9.51 -20.80 19.58
N PRO A 489 9.12 -20.14 18.48
CA PRO A 489 9.13 -18.68 18.42
C PRO A 489 8.28 -18.12 19.56
N ASN A 490 8.83 -17.19 20.33
CA ASN A 490 8.11 -16.50 21.41
C ASN A 490 8.68 -15.10 21.58
N ILE A 491 8.62 -14.30 20.52
CA ILE A 491 8.89 -12.87 20.58
C ILE A 491 8.02 -12.21 21.65
N ALA A 492 6.79 -12.70 21.80
CA ALA A 492 5.76 -12.26 22.74
C ALA A 492 6.13 -12.32 24.23
N ASN A 493 7.23 -12.98 24.63
CA ASN A 493 7.68 -13.08 26.04
C ASN A 493 8.94 -12.25 26.36
N GLY A 494 9.38 -11.38 25.44
CA GLY A 494 10.58 -10.56 25.66
C GLY A 494 11.91 -11.26 25.38
N THR A 495 11.89 -12.47 24.79
CA THR A 495 13.12 -13.11 24.28
C THR A 495 13.55 -12.57 22.91
N GLY A 496 12.71 -11.77 22.23
CA GLY A 496 12.95 -11.14 20.91
C GLY A 496 14.10 -10.11 20.84
N GLY A 497 14.95 -10.02 21.86
CA GLY A 497 15.98 -8.99 21.96
C GLY A 497 15.40 -7.61 22.29
N THR A 498 16.14 -6.83 23.07
CA THR A 498 15.82 -5.41 23.25
C THR A 498 16.09 -4.66 21.95
N ALA A 499 15.17 -3.77 21.55
CA ALA A 499 15.38 -2.85 20.44
C ALA A 499 16.67 -2.05 20.69
N ALA A 500 17.76 -2.43 20.02
CA ALA A 500 18.97 -1.63 20.02
C ALA A 500 18.79 -0.52 18.99
N ALA A 501 18.88 0.73 19.44
CA ALA A 501 18.86 1.88 18.54
C ALA A 501 19.96 1.71 17.47
N ALA A 502 19.59 1.86 16.20
CA ALA A 502 20.57 1.89 15.12
C ALA A 502 21.54 3.06 15.34
N THR A 503 22.84 2.78 15.37
CA THR A 503 23.86 3.82 15.25
C THR A 503 23.79 4.38 13.83
N THR A 504 23.12 5.51 13.66
CA THR A 504 23.20 6.28 12.42
C THR A 504 24.65 6.65 12.17
N THR A 505 25.21 6.17 11.06
CA THR A 505 26.47 6.71 10.55
C THR A 505 26.12 8.05 9.93
N ALA A 506 26.31 9.13 10.69
CA ALA A 506 26.15 10.48 10.16
C ALA A 506 27.07 10.65 8.95
N ALA A 507 26.48 10.88 7.77
CA ALA A 507 27.23 11.32 6.60
C ALA A 507 27.90 12.66 6.92
N ALA A 508 29.22 12.70 6.78
CA ALA A 508 30.01 13.90 6.93
C ALA A 508 29.67 14.90 5.81
N GLY A 509 29.29 16.13 6.16
CA GLY A 509 29.35 17.26 5.23
C GLY A 509 28.26 18.33 5.39
N ALA A 510 28.39 19.21 6.38
CA ALA A 510 28.11 20.64 6.24
C ALA A 510 28.61 21.39 7.50
N THR A 511 29.70 22.13 7.32
CA THR A 511 30.27 23.06 8.30
C THR A 511 29.39 24.30 8.44
N THR A 512 28.94 24.61 9.65
CA THR A 512 28.91 26.00 10.16
C THR A 512 28.95 25.99 11.69
N ALA A 513 29.78 26.87 12.23
CA ALA A 513 30.23 26.91 13.61
C ALA A 513 29.20 27.49 14.60
N ALA A 514 29.17 26.94 15.82
CA ALA A 514 29.03 27.71 17.05
C ALA A 514 29.61 26.92 18.24
N ALA A 515 30.40 27.62 19.04
CA ALA A 515 31.28 27.09 20.08
C ALA A 515 30.56 26.72 21.38
N GLY A 516 31.17 25.80 22.16
CA GLY A 516 31.21 25.94 23.61
C GLY A 516 30.86 24.70 24.46
N ALA A 517 31.92 24.12 25.04
CA ALA A 517 31.98 23.48 26.37
C ALA A 517 31.62 21.98 26.54
N THR A 518 32.67 21.16 26.43
CA THR A 518 33.22 20.19 27.42
C THR A 518 32.34 19.22 28.25
N ALA A 519 32.79 17.95 28.17
CA ALA A 519 32.88 16.90 29.21
C ALA A 519 31.60 16.09 29.53
N ALA A 520 31.65 14.80 29.85
CA ALA A 520 32.61 13.71 29.73
C ALA A 520 31.84 12.43 30.12
N ALA A 521 32.33 11.29 29.64
CA ALA A 521 31.77 9.96 29.76
C ALA A 521 31.54 9.42 31.19
N GLY A 522 30.63 8.43 31.28
CA GLY A 522 30.84 7.22 32.08
C GLY A 522 29.75 6.86 33.09
N GLY A 523 29.29 5.60 33.08
CA GLY A 523 28.73 4.97 34.28
C GLY A 523 27.59 3.96 34.12
N THR A 524 27.94 2.73 33.76
CA THR A 524 27.44 1.42 34.24
C THR A 524 26.20 1.30 35.15
N THR A 525 25.36 0.33 34.77
CA THR A 525 24.38 -0.50 35.49
C THR A 525 24.51 -0.67 37.02
N THR A 526 23.40 -0.62 37.77
CA THR A 526 23.00 -1.64 38.77
C THR A 526 21.50 -1.52 39.14
N ALA A 527 20.84 -2.66 39.32
CA ALA A 527 19.46 -2.81 39.78
C ALA A 527 19.31 -2.75 41.32
N ALA A 528 18.18 -2.22 41.79
CA ALA A 528 17.45 -2.52 43.04
C ALA A 528 16.22 -1.58 43.06
N GLY A 529 14.97 -2.00 43.25
CA GLY A 529 14.45 -2.79 44.36
C GLY A 529 14.13 -1.86 45.54
N GLY A 530 12.86 -1.49 45.74
CA GLY A 530 12.47 -0.74 46.94
C GLY A 530 11.15 0.01 46.87
N SER A 531 10.10 -0.63 47.37
CA SER A 531 8.80 -0.05 47.77
C SER A 531 8.95 1.01 48.87
N THR A 532 8.15 2.09 48.81
CA THR A 532 7.52 2.69 50.00
C THR A 532 6.22 3.40 49.63
N ALA A 533 5.17 3.05 50.38
CA ALA A 533 3.91 3.76 50.45
C ALA A 533 4.06 5.06 51.27
N ALA A 534 3.27 6.07 50.93
CA ALA A 534 2.82 7.09 51.88
C ALA A 534 1.46 7.67 51.45
N ALA A 535 0.45 7.42 52.29
CA ALA A 535 -0.80 8.18 52.40
C ALA A 535 -0.50 9.68 52.55
N GLY A 536 -1.32 10.64 52.13
CA GLY A 536 -2.76 10.91 52.31
C GLY A 536 -2.90 12.40 51.92
N GLY A 537 -4.02 12.93 51.47
CA GLY A 537 -5.30 12.99 52.15
C GLY A 537 -6.15 14.11 51.53
N ASN A 538 -7.45 13.92 51.67
CA ASN A 538 -8.60 14.72 51.26
C ASN A 538 -8.47 16.26 51.28
N ALA A 539 -9.17 16.90 50.34
CA ALA A 539 -10.24 17.84 50.68
C ALA A 539 -11.25 17.95 49.53
N ALA A 540 -12.48 17.54 49.83
CA ALA A 540 -13.67 17.78 49.04
C ALA A 540 -14.08 19.28 49.10
N SER A 541 -14.91 19.73 48.15
CA SER A 541 -16.27 20.21 48.47
C SER A 541 -16.89 20.98 47.30
N THR A 542 -18.02 20.42 46.83
CA THR A 542 -19.32 21.03 46.43
C THR A 542 -19.33 22.14 45.36
N GLY A 543 -20.12 22.02 44.30
CA GLY A 543 -21.60 21.97 44.26
C GLY A 543 -22.04 23.24 43.50
N THR A 544 -23.07 23.34 42.67
CA THR A 544 -24.35 22.63 42.65
C THR A 544 -25.07 22.97 41.32
N THR A 545 -25.71 21.97 40.72
CA THR A 545 -26.98 21.94 39.95
C THR A 545 -27.64 23.22 39.42
N THR A 546 -28.20 23.14 38.21
CA THR A 546 -29.68 23.15 38.02
C THR A 546 -30.12 22.66 36.64
N THR A 547 -31.17 21.85 36.67
CA THR A 547 -31.98 21.24 35.62
C THR A 547 -33.02 22.23 35.07
N ALA A 548 -33.38 22.13 33.78
CA ALA A 548 -34.76 22.40 33.32
C ALA A 548 -35.00 21.81 31.93
N ALA A 549 -36.19 21.23 31.77
CA ALA A 549 -36.65 20.44 30.64
C ALA A 549 -37.62 21.22 29.72
N ASN A 550 -38.03 20.53 28.65
CA ASN A 550 -39.34 20.55 27.96
C ASN A 550 -39.55 21.37 26.66
N ASN A 551 -39.70 20.60 25.57
CA ASN A 551 -40.97 20.26 24.87
C ASN A 551 -41.58 21.21 23.82
N GLY A 552 -42.06 20.61 22.71
CA GLY A 552 -43.14 21.12 21.84
C GLY A 552 -42.82 21.07 20.32
N THR A 553 -43.27 20.04 19.58
CA THR A 553 -44.49 20.01 18.69
C THR A 553 -44.38 20.82 17.39
N ALA A 554 -44.93 20.50 16.20
CA ALA A 554 -45.58 19.36 15.55
C ALA A 554 -46.04 19.87 14.13
N ALA A 555 -46.43 18.94 13.23
CA ALA A 555 -47.24 19.10 12.00
C ALA A 555 -46.55 19.57 10.70
N SER A 556 -47.00 19.24 9.47
CA SER A 556 -47.74 18.12 8.84
C SER A 556 -47.90 18.44 7.33
N HIS A 557 -48.03 17.41 6.49
CA HIS A 557 -48.79 17.32 5.21
C HIS A 557 -48.21 17.66 3.80
N HIS A 558 -48.27 16.61 2.94
CA HIS A 558 -48.67 16.47 1.50
C HIS A 558 -47.90 17.24 0.39
N HIS A 559 -47.63 16.74 -0.83
CA HIS A 559 -48.41 15.92 -1.79
C HIS A 559 -47.53 15.12 -2.79
N SER A 560 -48.17 14.14 -3.45
CA SER A 560 -47.72 13.22 -4.52
C SER A 560 -47.43 13.85 -5.89
N HIS A 561 -46.63 13.18 -6.75
CA HIS A 561 -47.11 12.58 -8.02
C HIS A 561 -46.05 11.72 -8.76
N HIS A 562 -46.58 10.65 -9.38
CA HIS A 562 -45.99 9.66 -10.28
C HIS A 562 -45.28 10.20 -11.54
N SER A 563 -44.32 9.42 -12.07
CA SER A 563 -44.41 8.82 -13.41
C SER A 563 -43.33 7.74 -13.60
N GLY A 564 -43.75 6.57 -14.09
CA GLY A 564 -42.86 5.48 -14.45
C GLY A 564 -42.47 5.51 -15.91
N HIS A 565 -41.38 4.83 -16.25
CA HIS A 565 -41.17 4.24 -17.56
C HIS A 565 -40.44 2.91 -17.41
N SER A 566 -41.13 1.85 -17.85
CA SER A 566 -40.58 0.56 -18.25
C SER A 566 -39.69 0.73 -19.48
N HIS A 567 -38.67 -0.11 -19.66
CA HIS A 567 -38.51 -0.90 -20.90
C HIS A 567 -37.42 -1.99 -20.77
N THR A 568 -37.89 -3.22 -21.03
CA THR A 568 -37.24 -4.35 -21.75
C THR A 568 -36.02 -5.07 -21.18
N ALA A 569 -36.30 -6.32 -20.81
CA ALA A 569 -35.39 -7.44 -20.67
C ALA A 569 -34.67 -7.79 -21.98
N ALA A 570 -33.41 -8.22 -21.86
CA ALA A 570 -32.74 -9.06 -22.83
C ALA A 570 -32.21 -10.32 -22.10
N THR A 571 -32.78 -11.45 -22.49
CA THR A 571 -32.36 -12.81 -22.18
C THR A 571 -31.19 -13.28 -23.07
N SER A 572 -30.48 -14.30 -22.58
CA SER A 572 -29.46 -15.16 -23.23
C SER A 572 -28.02 -14.62 -23.20
N SER A 573 -26.99 -15.37 -22.83
CA SER A 573 -26.80 -16.83 -22.87
C SER A 573 -25.88 -17.34 -21.77
N SER A 574 -26.22 -18.49 -21.20
CA SER A 574 -25.40 -19.35 -20.36
C SER A 574 -24.12 -19.81 -21.08
N THR A 575 -22.96 -19.55 -20.48
CA THR A 575 -21.72 -20.27 -20.81
C THR A 575 -21.22 -20.99 -19.58
N ALA A 576 -20.90 -22.27 -19.78
CA ALA A 576 -20.67 -23.28 -18.78
C ALA A 576 -19.51 -22.94 -17.83
N ALA A 577 -19.76 -23.16 -16.54
CA ALA A 577 -18.76 -23.18 -15.49
C ALA A 577 -17.73 -24.30 -15.76
N SER A 578 -16.56 -23.93 -16.25
CA SER A 578 -15.38 -24.78 -16.09
C SER A 578 -14.88 -24.62 -14.65
N HIS A 579 -15.07 -25.65 -13.85
CA HIS A 579 -14.42 -25.80 -12.55
C HIS A 579 -12.89 -25.82 -12.76
N SER A 580 -12.24 -24.66 -12.64
CA SER A 580 -10.86 -24.59 -12.18
C SER A 580 -10.92 -24.53 -10.66
N THR A 581 -10.30 -25.49 -10.00
CA THR A 581 -10.03 -25.44 -8.56
C THR A 581 -9.24 -24.16 -8.27
N ALA A 582 -9.94 -23.12 -7.85
CA ALA A 582 -9.36 -21.88 -7.37
C ALA A 582 -8.56 -22.19 -6.10
N ALA A 583 -7.25 -22.30 -6.24
CA ALA A 583 -6.39 -21.85 -5.16
C ALA A 583 -6.68 -20.35 -5.04
N ALA A 584 -7.38 -19.94 -3.98
CA ALA A 584 -7.52 -18.53 -3.66
C ALA A 584 -6.11 -17.93 -3.66
N HIS A 585 -5.87 -17.00 -4.58
CA HIS A 585 -4.62 -16.26 -4.67
C HIS A 585 -4.52 -15.39 -3.40
N HIS A 586 -3.96 -15.96 -2.33
CA HIS A 586 -3.66 -15.33 -1.04
C HIS A 586 -2.44 -14.39 -1.13
N HIS A 587 -2.30 -13.70 -2.26
CA HIS A 587 -1.19 -12.82 -2.54
C HIS A 587 -1.72 -11.38 -2.62
N ALA A 588 -2.23 -10.87 -1.50
CA ALA A 588 -2.62 -9.46 -1.41
C ALA A 588 -1.43 -8.52 -1.64
N MET A 589 -0.18 -9.01 -1.53
CA MET A 589 1.00 -8.14 -1.38
C MET A 589 2.22 -8.51 -2.24
N VAL A 590 2.13 -9.47 -3.19
CA VAL A 590 3.30 -9.84 -4.04
C VAL A 590 3.78 -8.69 -4.93
N HIS A 591 2.91 -7.70 -5.17
CA HIS A 591 3.14 -6.61 -6.10
C HIS A 591 3.66 -5.32 -5.44
N MET A 592 3.70 -5.27 -4.10
CA MET A 592 4.09 -4.07 -3.36
C MET A 592 5.52 -3.59 -3.67
N TRP A 593 6.42 -4.48 -4.15
CA TRP A 593 7.84 -4.13 -4.25
C TRP A 593 8.63 -4.71 -5.44
N GLY A 594 7.97 -5.19 -6.52
CA GLY A 594 8.69 -5.79 -7.67
C GLY A 594 7.90 -6.04 -8.94
#